data_AF-A0A6A3N4C1-F1
#
_entry.id   AF-A0A6A3N4C1-F1
#
_cell.length_a   1.000
_cell.length_b   1.000
_cell.length_c   1.000
_cell.angle_alpha   90.00
_cell.angle_beta   90.00
_cell.angle_gamma   90.00
#
_symmetry.space_group_name_H-M   'P 1'
#
loop_
_entity.id
_entity.type
_entity.pdbx_description
1 polymer ?
#
loop_
_entity_poly.entity_id
_entity_poly.type
_entity_poly.pdbx_seq_one_letter_code
_entity_poly.pdbx_strand_id
1 'polypeptide(L)'
;MDFMVPAGIRLDLGDGSMCLPNEIRVMLHGRRQIFSDKARPVCVGEHLTVEIAGSVELPLRLREADNEKLWLTRGQCWLPTLLKGPGRLRYLHITNLSSRALILQRDVQIGLQLSGDHVPRLDNQVSYRWDRAGMRNGKH
;
A
#
# COMPACT_ATOMS: atom_id res chain seq x y z
N MET A 1 -42.48 25.52 -9.81
CA MET A 1 -42.30 24.14 -10.32
C MET A 1 -40.99 23.66 -9.73
N ASP A 2 -41.05 22.73 -8.78
CA ASP A 2 -39.87 22.23 -8.09
C ASP A 2 -39.38 21.01 -8.86
N PHE A 3 -38.17 21.11 -9.41
CA PHE A 3 -37.57 20.05 -10.22
C PHE A 3 -37.32 18.83 -9.34
N MET A 4 -37.85 17.68 -9.72
CA MET A 4 -37.61 16.40 -9.04
C MET A 4 -36.13 16.05 -9.23
N VAL A 5 -35.29 16.33 -8.23
CA VAL A 5 -33.89 15.91 -8.24
C VAL A 5 -33.89 14.40 -8.02
N PRO A 6 -33.33 13.58 -8.93
CA PRO A 6 -33.27 12.15 -8.71
C PRO A 6 -32.43 11.90 -7.46
N ALA A 7 -33.05 11.30 -6.46
CA ALA A 7 -32.40 10.83 -5.26
C ALA A 7 -31.60 9.57 -5.64
N GLY A 8 -30.40 9.77 -6.18
CA GLY A 8 -29.57 8.70 -6.71
C GLY A 8 -29.09 7.73 -5.62
N ILE A 9 -29.06 6.43 -5.93
CA ILE A 9 -28.41 5.42 -5.10
C ILE A 9 -26.92 5.41 -5.43
N ARG A 10 -26.06 5.52 -4.41
CA ARG A 10 -24.61 5.45 -4.59
C ARG A 10 -24.12 4.05 -4.27
N LEU A 11 -23.43 3.42 -5.21
CA LEU A 11 -22.80 2.11 -5.00
C LEU A 11 -21.34 2.32 -4.58
N ASP A 12 -20.97 1.76 -3.43
CA ASP A 12 -19.58 1.61 -3.01
C ASP A 12 -19.15 0.17 -3.28
N LEU A 13 -18.56 -0.03 -4.46
CA LEU A 13 -18.04 -1.34 -4.87
C LEU A 13 -16.85 -1.78 -4.02
N GLY A 14 -16.18 -0.84 -3.35
CA GLY A 14 -15.03 -1.15 -2.52
C GLY A 14 -15.43 -1.77 -1.17
N ASP A 15 -16.43 -1.17 -0.54
CA ASP A 15 -17.05 -1.65 0.69
C ASP A 15 -18.13 -2.71 0.46
N GLY A 16 -18.47 -3.00 -0.81
CA GLY A 16 -19.56 -3.91 -1.15
C GLY A 16 -20.91 -3.43 -0.60
N SER A 17 -21.13 -2.12 -0.56
CA SER A 17 -22.32 -1.51 0.05
C SER A 17 -23.01 -0.53 -0.89
N MET A 18 -24.27 -0.19 -0.61
CA MET A 18 -24.98 0.90 -1.27
C MET A 18 -25.48 1.93 -0.25
N CYS A 19 -25.46 3.19 -0.64
CA CYS A 19 -26.03 4.30 0.13
C CYS A 19 -27.32 4.76 -0.54
N LEU A 20 -28.42 4.69 0.21
CA LEU A 20 -29.72 5.22 -0.19
C LEU A 20 -29.78 6.74 0.05
N PRO A 21 -30.71 7.46 -0.59
CA PRO A 21 -31.08 8.80 -0.16
C PRO A 21 -31.48 8.76 1.31
N ASN A 22 -30.88 9.60 2.15
CA ASN A 22 -30.87 9.55 3.63
C ASN A 22 -29.66 8.82 4.25
N GLU A 23 -28.63 8.52 3.45
CA GLU A 23 -27.34 7.98 3.92
C GLU A 23 -27.43 6.60 4.60
N ILE A 24 -28.56 5.92 4.45
CA ILE A 24 -28.73 4.55 4.92
C ILE A 24 -27.79 3.65 4.10
N ARG A 25 -26.83 3.01 4.77
CA ARG A 25 -25.85 2.11 4.17
C ARG A 25 -26.32 0.66 4.29
N VAL A 26 -26.50 -0.03 3.17
CA VAL A 26 -26.91 -1.43 3.09
C VAL A 26 -25.79 -2.27 2.51
N MET A 27 -25.44 -3.38 3.16
CA MET A 27 -24.43 -4.32 2.66
C MET A 27 -25.03 -5.22 1.58
N LEU A 28 -24.33 -5.32 0.45
CA LEU A 28 -24.77 -6.13 -0.68
C LEU A 28 -24.35 -7.58 -0.47
N HIS A 29 -25.31 -8.49 -0.28
CA HIS A 29 -25.03 -9.91 -0.15
C HIS A 29 -24.23 -10.45 -1.35
N GLY A 30 -23.26 -11.32 -1.06
CA GLY A 30 -22.40 -11.94 -2.07
C GLY A 30 -21.31 -11.03 -2.65
N ARG A 31 -21.20 -9.77 -2.20
CA ARG A 31 -20.08 -8.90 -2.57
C ARG A 31 -18.95 -9.05 -1.56
N ARG A 32 -17.73 -9.28 -2.08
CA ARG A 32 -16.51 -9.31 -1.28
C ARG A 32 -15.97 -7.88 -1.13
N GLN A 33 -15.71 -7.47 0.10
CA GLN A 33 -15.01 -6.21 0.37
C GLN A 33 -13.56 -6.29 -0.16
N ILE A 34 -13.17 -5.34 -0.99
CA ILE A 34 -11.79 -5.26 -1.50
C ILE A 34 -10.91 -4.49 -0.53
N PHE A 35 -11.49 -3.59 0.28
CA PHE A 35 -10.77 -2.97 1.38
C PHE A 35 -10.70 -3.90 2.57
N SER A 36 -9.59 -3.85 3.30
CA SER A 36 -9.44 -4.58 4.57
C SER A 36 -8.98 -3.63 5.66
N ASP A 37 -9.59 -3.78 6.82
CA ASP A 37 -9.17 -3.24 8.10
C ASP A 37 -7.94 -3.97 8.67
N LYS A 38 -7.65 -5.19 8.19
CA LYS A 38 -6.52 -6.03 8.61
C LYS A 38 -5.22 -5.69 7.87
N ALA A 39 -4.92 -4.41 7.75
CA ALA A 39 -3.67 -3.93 7.17
C ALA A 39 -2.58 -3.87 8.24
N ARG A 40 -1.40 -4.44 7.94
CA ARG A 40 -0.23 -4.28 8.81
C ARG A 40 0.62 -3.13 8.29
N PRO A 41 0.85 -2.06 9.09
CA PRO A 41 1.73 -0.98 8.67
C PRO A 41 3.18 -1.46 8.57
N VAL A 42 3.85 -1.03 7.52
CA VAL A 42 5.30 -1.12 7.37
C VAL A 42 5.83 0.27 7.65
N CYS A 43 6.57 0.41 8.74
CA CYS A 43 7.12 1.68 9.19
C CYS A 43 8.64 1.67 9.18
N VAL A 44 9.20 2.86 9.14
CA VAL A 44 10.62 3.10 9.38
C VAL A 44 10.95 2.75 10.84
N GLY A 45 11.87 1.81 11.06
CA GLY A 45 12.22 1.33 12.41
C GLY A 45 13.04 2.31 13.24
N GLU A 46 13.83 3.18 12.60
CA GLU A 46 14.71 4.16 13.25
C GLU A 46 14.75 5.46 12.45
N HIS A 47 15.13 6.57 13.08
CA HIS A 47 15.24 7.86 12.39
C HIS A 47 16.23 7.78 11.21
N LEU A 48 15.80 8.19 10.01
CA LEU A 48 16.63 8.19 8.81
C LEU A 48 16.82 9.61 8.29
N THR A 49 18.07 9.95 8.00
CA THR A 49 18.43 11.16 7.26
C THR A 49 19.00 10.75 5.91
N VAL A 50 18.42 11.28 4.83
CA VAL A 50 18.86 11.02 3.46
C VAL A 50 19.26 12.34 2.82
N GLU A 51 20.52 12.45 2.42
CA GLU A 51 21.05 13.65 1.78
C GLU A 51 20.38 13.98 0.44
N ILE A 52 20.64 15.17 -0.09
CA ILE A 52 20.11 15.64 -1.38
C ILE A 52 20.51 14.66 -2.48
N ALA A 53 19.53 14.23 -3.28
CA ALA A 53 19.69 13.18 -4.30
C ALA A 53 20.28 11.86 -3.77
N GLY A 54 20.32 11.69 -2.44
CA GLY A 54 20.81 10.51 -1.76
C GLY A 54 19.76 9.42 -1.70
N SER A 55 20.18 8.28 -1.18
CA SER A 55 19.29 7.15 -0.94
C SER A 55 19.77 6.31 0.23
N VAL A 56 18.84 5.61 0.88
CA VAL A 56 19.13 4.71 1.99
C VAL A 56 18.41 3.39 1.79
N GLU A 57 19.06 2.29 2.20
CA GLU A 57 18.48 0.96 2.18
C GLU A 57 17.97 0.58 3.56
N LEU A 58 16.69 0.19 3.64
CA LEU A 58 16.06 -0.29 4.86
C LEU A 58 15.74 -1.79 4.70
N PRO A 59 16.32 -2.68 5.52
CA PRO A 59 16.00 -4.11 5.45
C PRO A 59 14.54 -4.35 5.85
N LEU A 60 13.80 -5.05 4.99
CA LEU A 60 12.42 -5.47 5.23
C LEU A 60 12.40 -6.96 5.57
N ARG A 61 12.00 -7.26 6.81
CA ARG A 61 11.69 -8.63 7.25
C ARG A 61 10.21 -8.90 7.03
N LEU A 62 9.85 -9.24 5.80
CA LEU A 62 8.46 -9.60 5.46
C LEU A 62 8.16 -11.02 5.96
N ARG A 63 6.99 -11.20 6.58
CA ARG A 63 6.48 -12.53 6.89
C ARG A 63 5.95 -13.13 5.59
N GLU A 64 6.52 -14.25 5.16
CA GLU A 64 6.03 -15.01 4.00
C GLU A 64 4.72 -15.71 4.38
N ALA A 65 3.60 -15.01 4.26
CA ALA A 65 2.30 -15.64 4.12
C ALA A 65 2.02 -15.81 2.63
N ASP A 66 1.55 -16.98 2.22
CA ASP A 66 1.39 -17.40 0.82
C ASP A 66 0.38 -16.56 0.00
N ASN A 67 -0.22 -15.52 0.59
CA ASN A 67 -1.14 -14.63 -0.08
C ASN A 67 -1.19 -13.23 0.57
N GLU A 68 -0.04 -12.66 0.92
CA GLU A 68 0.04 -11.24 1.26
C GLU A 68 0.61 -10.44 0.07
N LYS A 69 0.41 -9.12 0.07
CA LYS A 69 0.90 -8.17 -0.94
C LYS A 69 1.39 -6.93 -0.21
N LEU A 70 2.50 -6.37 -0.67
CA LEU A 70 3.11 -5.19 -0.10
C LEU A 70 2.68 -3.99 -0.93
N TRP A 71 2.09 -3.00 -0.27
CA TRP A 71 1.69 -1.74 -0.84
C TRP A 71 2.62 -0.68 -0.30
N LEU A 72 3.41 -0.05 -1.16
CA LEU A 72 4.34 1.01 -0.77
C LEU A 72 3.72 2.36 -1.04
N THR A 73 3.93 3.29 -0.11
CA THR A 73 3.41 4.66 -0.23
C THR A 73 4.50 5.55 -0.77
N ARG A 74 4.22 6.28 -1.85
CA ARG A 74 5.12 7.34 -2.31
C ARG A 74 4.98 8.55 -1.39
N GLY A 75 6.11 9.07 -0.89
CA GLY A 75 6.15 10.33 -0.18
C GLY A 75 6.11 11.54 -1.12
N GLN A 76 5.80 12.72 -0.57
CA GLN A 76 5.79 13.96 -1.34
C GLN A 76 7.15 14.28 -1.99
N CYS A 77 8.24 13.96 -1.29
CA CYS A 77 9.59 14.23 -1.77
C CYS A 77 10.52 13.01 -1.69
N TRP A 78 9.96 11.80 -1.66
CA TRP A 78 10.74 10.57 -1.63
C TRP A 78 9.99 9.42 -2.29
N LEU A 79 10.75 8.45 -2.81
CA LEU A 79 10.21 7.28 -3.48
C LEU A 79 10.81 6.00 -2.87
N PRO A 80 9.98 5.03 -2.48
CA PRO A 80 10.46 3.71 -2.10
C PRO A 80 10.57 2.79 -3.33
N THR A 81 11.70 2.12 -3.49
CA THR A 81 11.93 1.08 -4.48
C THR A 81 12.21 -0.23 -3.76
N LEU A 82 11.46 -1.28 -4.07
CA LEU A 82 11.70 -2.59 -3.49
C LEU A 82 12.84 -3.31 -4.23
N LEU A 83 13.89 -3.67 -3.50
CA LEU A 83 15.04 -4.42 -4.01
C LEU A 83 15.08 -5.83 -3.44
N LYS A 84 15.58 -6.78 -4.25
CA LYS A 84 15.77 -8.17 -3.85
C LYS A 84 17.16 -8.34 -3.24
N GLY A 85 17.21 -8.74 -1.98
CA GLY A 85 18.44 -9.10 -1.29
C GLY A 85 18.79 -10.59 -1.40
N PRO A 86 19.91 -11.02 -0.80
CA PRO A 86 20.29 -12.41 -0.72
C PRO A 86 19.25 -13.22 0.08
N GLY A 87 18.89 -14.40 -0.45
CA GLY A 87 17.90 -15.29 0.16
C GLY A 87 16.51 -14.66 0.28
N ARG A 88 16.01 -14.58 1.52
CA ARG A 88 14.68 -14.06 1.86
C ARG A 88 14.67 -12.57 2.22
N LEU A 89 15.84 -11.94 2.34
CA LEU A 89 15.92 -10.52 2.64
C LEU A 89 15.41 -9.70 1.46
N ARG A 90 14.70 -8.62 1.78
CA ARG A 90 14.29 -7.58 0.86
C ARG A 90 14.77 -6.26 1.43
N TYR A 91 15.09 -5.32 0.56
CA TYR A 91 15.47 -3.98 0.97
C TYR A 91 14.48 -3.00 0.38
N LEU A 92 14.12 -1.99 1.17
CA LEU A 92 13.46 -0.82 0.66
C LEU A 92 14.50 0.26 0.43
N HIS A 93 14.70 0.62 -0.81
CA HIS A 93 15.57 1.71 -1.20
C HIS A 93 14.76 3.00 -1.24
N ILE A 94 14.98 3.89 -0.30
CA ILE A 94 14.29 5.17 -0.22
C ILE A 94 15.16 6.22 -0.89
N THR A 95 14.68 6.77 -2.00
CA THR A 95 15.36 7.83 -2.75
C THR A 95 14.81 9.19 -2.36
N ASN A 96 15.68 10.12 -1.98
CA ASN A 96 15.31 11.51 -1.75
C ASN A 96 15.17 12.25 -3.10
N LEU A 97 13.98 12.75 -3.39
CA LEU A 97 13.67 13.49 -4.60
C LEU A 97 13.67 15.01 -4.38
N SER A 98 14.01 15.45 -3.17
CA SER A 98 13.98 16.87 -2.78
C SER A 98 15.35 17.54 -2.94
N SER A 99 15.33 18.87 -2.99
CA SER A 99 16.54 19.72 -2.97
C SER A 99 17.10 19.96 -1.57
N ARG A 100 16.63 19.24 -0.55
CA ARG A 100 17.08 19.34 0.85
C ARG A 100 17.29 17.96 1.45
N ALA A 101 17.95 17.89 2.60
CA ALA A 101 18.03 16.64 3.36
C ALA A 101 16.61 16.18 3.74
N LEU A 102 16.29 14.93 3.42
CA LEU A 102 15.06 14.27 3.80
C LEU A 102 15.24 13.66 5.18
N ILE A 103 14.32 13.97 6.08
CA ILE A 103 14.28 13.40 7.43
C ILE A 103 13.01 12.55 7.54
N LEU A 104 13.19 11.24 7.70
CA LEU A 104 12.10 10.32 8.03
C LEU A 104 12.19 9.96 9.51
N GLN A 105 11.18 10.38 10.27
CA GLN A 105 11.10 10.01 11.67
C GLN A 105 10.86 8.50 11.85
N ARG A 106 11.14 8.02 13.06
CA ARG A 106 10.73 6.69 13.48
C ARG A 106 9.20 6.56 13.31
N ASP A 107 8.76 5.37 12.96
CA ASP A 107 7.35 5.01 12.82
C ASP A 107 6.62 5.67 11.64
N VAL A 108 7.32 6.45 10.80
CA VAL A 108 6.76 6.92 9.52
C VAL A 108 6.35 5.70 8.69
N GLN A 109 5.05 5.62 8.37
CA GLN A 109 4.51 4.55 7.56
C GLN A 109 4.95 4.72 6.09
N ILE A 110 5.68 3.72 5.60
CA ILE A 110 6.21 3.67 4.23
C ILE A 110 5.45 2.65 3.36
N GLY A 111 4.61 1.83 3.99
CA GLY A 111 3.75 0.90 3.27
C GLY A 111 2.75 0.16 4.16
N LEU A 112 2.01 -0.76 3.55
CA LEU A 112 1.02 -1.63 4.15
C LEU A 112 1.18 -3.05 3.60
N GLN A 113 1.11 -4.04 4.47
CA GLN A 113 1.01 -5.44 4.10
C GLN A 113 -0.46 -5.88 4.24
N LEU A 114 -1.03 -6.38 3.14
CA LEU A 114 -2.44 -6.75 3.00
C LEU A 114 -2.54 -8.16 2.41
N SER A 115 -3.68 -8.84 2.56
CA SER A 115 -3.90 -10.07 1.78
C SER A 115 -3.97 -9.76 0.28
N GLY A 116 -3.57 -10.70 -0.58
CA GLY A 116 -3.36 -10.49 -2.02
C GLY A 116 -4.58 -10.02 -2.80
N ASP A 117 -5.77 -10.26 -2.24
CA ASP A 117 -7.06 -9.86 -2.81
C ASP A 117 -7.55 -8.50 -2.28
N HIS A 118 -6.88 -7.93 -1.28
CA HIS A 118 -7.24 -6.66 -0.67
C HIS A 118 -6.38 -5.51 -1.19
N VAL A 119 -7.00 -4.34 -1.24
CA VAL A 119 -6.43 -3.08 -1.72
C VAL A 119 -6.48 -2.06 -0.56
N PRO A 120 -5.46 -1.20 -0.40
CA PRO A 120 -5.48 -0.12 0.58
C PRO A 120 -6.53 0.92 0.20
N ARG A 121 -7.12 1.57 1.21
CA ARG A 121 -8.05 2.70 1.03
C ARG A 121 -7.35 4.01 0.67
N LEU A 122 -6.03 4.09 0.92
CA LEU A 122 -5.24 5.30 0.74
C LEU A 122 -4.80 5.44 -0.72
N ASP A 123 -4.92 6.65 -1.24
CA ASP A 123 -4.39 7.03 -2.55
C ASP A 123 -2.84 7.05 -2.55
N ASN A 124 -2.23 7.06 -3.73
CA ASN A 124 -0.77 7.12 -3.94
C ASN A 124 0.03 5.91 -3.43
N GLN A 125 -0.59 4.73 -3.40
CA GLN A 125 0.08 3.48 -3.07
C GLN A 125 0.32 2.61 -4.31
N VAL A 126 1.54 2.10 -4.42
CA VAL A 126 1.93 1.16 -5.48
C VAL A 126 2.06 -0.22 -4.90
N SER A 127 1.50 -1.18 -5.62
CA SER A 127 1.42 -2.57 -5.17
C SER A 127 2.57 -3.38 -5.75
N TYR A 128 3.22 -4.18 -4.90
CA TYR A 128 4.21 -5.16 -5.31
C TYR A 128 3.69 -6.54 -4.93
N ARG A 129 3.44 -7.37 -5.95
CA ARG A 129 3.12 -8.79 -5.77
C ARG A 129 4.39 -9.60 -5.94
N TRP A 130 4.65 -10.52 -5.02
CA TRP A 130 5.67 -11.54 -5.21
C TRP A 130 5.00 -12.81 -5.72
N ASP A 131 5.50 -13.37 -6.81
CA ASP A 131 5.12 -14.70 -7.27
C ASP A 131 6.30 -15.66 -7.07
N ARG A 132 6.01 -16.84 -6.53
CA ARG A 132 6.95 -17.97 -6.40
C ARG A 132 7.46 -18.43 -7.78
N ALA A 133 6.76 -18.07 -8.87
CA ALA A 133 7.10 -18.47 -10.24
C ALA A 133 8.43 -17.92 -10.78
N GLY A 134 8.96 -16.81 -10.25
CA GLY A 134 10.29 -16.27 -10.65
C GLY A 134 11.48 -17.07 -10.14
N MET A 135 11.25 -18.23 -9.52
CA MET A 135 12.24 -19.04 -8.80
C MET A 135 12.68 -20.29 -9.58
N ARG A 136 12.27 -20.42 -10.85
CA ARG A 136 12.75 -21.44 -11.80
C ARG A 136 13.18 -20.75 -13.10
N ASN A 137 14.31 -20.07 -13.10
CA ASN A 137 15.29 -20.09 -14.20
C ASN A 137 16.44 -19.14 -13.86
N GLY A 138 17.59 -19.76 -13.63
CA GLY A 138 18.80 -19.12 -13.13
C GLY A 138 19.70 -20.17 -12.48
N LYS A 139 19.83 -21.33 -13.15
CA LYS A 139 20.94 -22.25 -12.88
C LYS A 139 21.97 -22.01 -13.98
N HIS A 140 23.14 -21.55 -13.54
CA HIS A 140 24.47 -21.55 -14.16
C HIS A 140 24.60 -21.00 -15.58
#